data_AF-A0A843TT64-F1
#
_entry.id   AF-A0A843TT64-F1
#
_cell.length_a   1.000
_cell.length_b   1.000
_cell.length_c   1.000
_cell.angle_alpha   90.00
_cell.angle_beta   90.00
_cell.angle_gamma   90.00
#
_symmetry.space_group_name_H-M   'P 1'
#
loop_
_entity.id
_entity.type
_entity.pdbx_description
1 polymer ?
#
loop_
_entity_poly.entity_id
_entity_poly.type
_entity_poly.pdbx_seq_one_letter_code
_entity_poly.pdbx_strand_id
1 'polypeptide(L)'
;IPGGPDAPRPVEVLEQVQQPVLHNPVPIGGLEEQSRGGCREVTARYKLSGGSPPESRLRRSPPPLAVAFMLVSEARNLSDETISRHSRGEATVAARAPINGDGNPATLIWRRSRLFQEGGREMAKAATGGCGGGREGKRGSRRKQRNLPANISLAGAAALLSLTMNLVMFHRFLPFYKSEVPSSGGSPSTAPPRPDEMGEAAPETLLLPHTLGLGISGDVSGIPDEDAIVVNLDHGDPTMYEPFWRAMEDKGSIAIPGWKTMSYFSDGDSLCWFMEPRLAREIVRLHRLVGNARTAGYHIVVGSGSTQLFQAALYALVPPDATGPISVVSAAPYYSFYPAVTDYLRSGLYRWAGDANSFHDDAPYIEVVCSPNNPDGFLREAVLNKENGKTIHDLAYYWPQYSAITYEASHEIMLFTFSKLTGHAGTRIGWALVKDRDVAARMTKYIELNTIGVSKDSQLRAAQILGAIAEDYEHPSPSRVERFFNYGRRLLADRWERLREAVQTTRSFSLPEFPPAYCKFTGHMSELHPAFAWLKCEKEDVEDCEQFLRRLNIITRSGKNSGSGLIRYVRVSMLDTDEKFDLFVKRILAIR
;
A
#
# COMPACT_ATOMS: atom_id res chain seq x y z
N ILE A 1 53.71 43.08 20.10
CA ILE A 1 54.15 44.06 19.08
C ILE A 1 55.60 43.74 18.75
N PRO A 2 56.05 43.82 17.48
CA PRO A 2 55.29 44.16 16.26
C PRO A 2 54.82 42.91 15.49
N GLY A 3 53.86 42.99 14.57
CA GLY A 3 53.01 44.13 14.20
C GLY A 3 52.01 43.75 13.10
N GLY A 4 50.83 44.38 13.10
CA GLY A 4 49.93 44.42 11.93
C GLY A 4 50.25 45.65 11.06
N PRO A 5 49.29 46.31 10.38
CA PRO A 5 47.82 46.13 10.40
C PRO A 5 47.31 45.77 8.97
N ASP A 6 46.08 45.97 8.45
CA ASP A 6 44.96 46.89 8.73
C ASP A 6 43.58 46.30 8.42
N ALA A 7 42.56 46.87 9.07
CA ALA A 7 41.16 46.77 8.68
C ALA A 7 40.37 48.01 9.16
N PRO A 8 39.55 48.67 8.30
CA PRO A 8 38.66 49.73 8.74
C PRO A 8 37.17 49.34 8.73
N ARG A 9 36.50 49.63 9.84
CA ARG A 9 35.08 49.93 10.05
C ARG A 9 35.03 51.07 11.10
N PRO A 10 33.89 51.74 11.40
CA PRO A 10 32.53 51.58 10.87
C PRO A 10 31.92 52.91 10.34
N VAL A 11 30.65 52.86 9.94
CA VAL A 11 29.69 53.97 10.08
C VAL A 11 28.39 53.39 10.62
N GLU A 12 27.79 54.04 11.62
CA GLU A 12 26.47 53.72 12.18
C GLU A 12 25.41 54.68 11.64
N VAL A 13 24.16 54.21 11.54
CA VAL A 13 22.96 55.07 11.58
C VAL A 13 21.93 54.37 12.46
N LEU A 14 21.30 55.13 13.36
CA LEU A 14 20.30 54.66 14.32
C LEU A 14 18.90 54.58 13.69
N GLU A 15 18.06 53.70 14.24
CA GLU A 15 16.72 54.12 14.67
C GLU A 15 16.26 53.30 15.90
N GLN A 16 15.43 53.90 16.75
CA GLN A 16 14.95 53.36 18.04
C GLN A 16 13.43 53.60 18.20
N VAL A 17 12.86 53.10 19.32
CA VAL A 17 11.48 53.33 19.84
C VAL A 17 10.41 52.45 19.15
N GLN A 18 9.53 51.70 19.84
CA GLN A 18 9.25 51.57 21.29
C GLN A 18 8.90 50.13 21.71
N GLN A 19 9.01 49.85 23.02
CA GLN A 19 8.18 48.88 23.73
C GLN A 19 7.51 49.58 24.94
N PRO A 20 6.29 49.21 25.33
CA PRO A 20 5.77 49.45 26.67
C PRO A 20 5.76 48.17 27.53
N VAL A 21 5.98 48.30 28.84
CA VAL A 21 6.03 47.20 29.81
C VAL A 21 4.91 47.34 30.85
N LEU A 22 4.45 46.18 31.34
CA LEU A 22 3.55 45.91 32.48
C LEU A 22 3.23 47.06 33.46
N HIS A 23 1.95 47.15 33.84
CA HIS A 23 1.55 47.44 35.21
C HIS A 23 0.25 46.71 35.60
N ASN A 24 0.15 46.35 36.88
CA ASN A 24 -1.01 45.76 37.57
C ASN A 24 -1.09 46.47 38.94
N PRO A 25 -2.28 46.79 39.51
CA PRO A 25 -2.63 46.14 40.79
C PRO A 25 -4.15 46.04 41.18
N VAL A 26 -4.67 44.81 41.24
CA VAL A 26 -5.58 44.26 42.30
C VAL A 26 -6.97 44.95 42.55
N PRO A 27 -7.84 44.61 43.56
CA PRO A 27 -9.20 44.13 43.20
C PRO A 27 -10.44 44.77 43.91
N ILE A 28 -11.61 44.70 43.27
CA ILE A 28 -12.98 44.77 43.84
C ILE A 28 -13.88 43.86 42.97
N GLY A 29 -14.92 43.15 43.44
CA GLY A 29 -15.40 42.99 44.82
C GLY A 29 -16.92 42.83 44.92
N GLY A 30 -17.48 41.76 44.33
CA GLY A 30 -18.84 41.26 44.59
C GLY A 30 -20.02 41.99 43.92
N LEU A 31 -20.96 41.19 43.38
CA LEU A 31 -22.39 41.24 43.72
C LEU A 31 -23.14 40.04 43.12
N GLU A 32 -24.23 39.65 43.76
CA GLU A 32 -25.17 38.62 43.30
C GLU A 32 -26.27 39.28 42.46
N GLU A 33 -26.90 38.53 41.54
CA GLU A 33 -28.34 38.26 41.68
C GLU A 33 -28.83 37.08 40.82
N GLN A 34 -30.09 36.70 41.04
CA GLN A 34 -30.71 35.48 40.54
C GLN A 34 -31.60 35.75 39.31
N SER A 35 -31.77 34.75 38.45
CA SER A 35 -33.10 34.47 37.89
C SER A 35 -33.29 32.97 37.65
N ARG A 36 -34.53 32.50 37.78
CA ARG A 36 -34.93 31.08 37.63
C ARG A 36 -35.59 30.86 36.27
N GLY A 37 -35.27 29.75 35.61
CA GLY A 37 -35.90 29.35 34.35
C GLY A 37 -35.71 27.85 34.08
N GLY A 38 -36.32 26.99 34.89
CA GLY A 38 -36.19 25.54 34.76
C GLY A 38 -37.34 24.91 33.98
N CYS A 39 -37.04 23.93 33.13
CA CYS A 39 -38.01 22.94 32.67
C CYS A 39 -37.33 21.57 32.48
N ARG A 40 -38.04 20.49 32.84
CA ARG A 40 -37.71 19.09 32.47
C ARG A 40 -38.52 18.76 31.20
N GLU A 41 -38.54 17.58 30.57
CA GLU A 41 -37.96 16.23 30.75
C GLU A 41 -37.84 15.65 29.28
N VAL A 42 -37.45 14.44 28.86
CA VAL A 42 -37.34 13.08 29.46
C VAL A 42 -36.15 12.34 28.81
N THR A 43 -35.39 11.56 29.60
CA THR A 43 -34.31 10.71 29.07
C THR A 43 -34.85 9.32 28.68
N ALA A 44 -34.97 9.04 27.37
CA ALA A 44 -35.48 7.76 26.87
C ALA A 44 -34.43 6.62 26.91
N ARG A 45 -34.38 5.87 28.01
CA ARG A 45 -33.65 4.59 28.08
C ARG A 45 -34.54 3.41 27.67
N TYR A 46 -34.27 2.80 26.53
CA TYR A 46 -34.88 1.50 26.21
C TYR A 46 -34.18 0.37 26.96
N LYS A 47 -34.90 -0.24 27.91
CA LYS A 47 -34.61 -1.62 28.35
C LYS A 47 -35.23 -2.58 27.33
N LEU A 48 -34.49 -3.61 26.92
CA LEU A 48 -35.06 -4.84 26.37
C LEU A 48 -34.70 -5.98 27.32
N SER A 49 -35.71 -6.68 27.81
CA SER A 49 -35.59 -7.88 28.64
C SER A 49 -35.28 -9.11 27.79
N GLY A 50 -34.56 -10.08 28.35
CA GLY A 50 -34.11 -11.26 27.62
C GLY A 50 -35.24 -12.22 27.22
N GLY A 51 -34.95 -13.02 26.19
CA GLY A 51 -35.76 -14.15 25.75
C GLY A 51 -34.94 -15.03 24.80
N SER A 52 -34.68 -16.27 25.17
CA SER A 52 -33.84 -17.19 24.40
C SER A 52 -34.63 -17.85 23.26
N PRO A 53 -34.17 -17.80 21.99
CA PRO A 53 -34.72 -18.61 20.92
C PRO A 53 -34.18 -20.06 20.97
N PRO A 54 -34.92 -21.05 20.44
CA PRO A 54 -34.56 -22.47 20.55
C PRO A 54 -33.52 -22.92 19.52
N GLU A 55 -32.88 -24.07 19.79
CA GLU A 55 -32.03 -24.77 18.83
C GLU A 55 -32.80 -25.14 17.55
N SER A 56 -32.15 -24.97 16.39
CA SER A 56 -32.66 -25.52 15.12
C SER A 56 -31.53 -26.16 14.32
N ARG A 57 -31.84 -27.30 13.69
CA ARG A 57 -30.84 -28.24 13.15
C ARG A 57 -30.28 -27.74 11.81
N LEU A 58 -28.97 -27.53 11.70
CA LEU A 58 -28.32 -27.34 10.41
C LEU A 58 -28.47 -28.62 9.55
N ARG A 59 -29.22 -28.53 8.46
CA ARG A 59 -29.02 -29.42 7.29
C ARG A 59 -27.88 -28.84 6.45
N ARG A 60 -26.92 -29.68 6.05
CA ARG A 60 -25.86 -29.29 5.12
C ARG A 60 -26.45 -29.12 3.71
N SER A 61 -26.13 -28.01 3.05
CA SER A 61 -26.33 -27.79 1.62
C SER A 61 -24.98 -27.90 0.90
N PRO A 62 -24.91 -28.47 -0.32
CA PRO A 62 -23.69 -28.49 -1.13
C PRO A 62 -23.37 -27.08 -1.68
N PRO A 63 -22.10 -26.79 -2.02
CA PRO A 63 -21.70 -25.49 -2.56
C PRO A 63 -22.21 -25.27 -4.00
N PRO A 64 -22.44 -24.02 -4.43
CA PRO A 64 -22.81 -23.71 -5.80
C PRO A 64 -21.62 -23.84 -6.75
N LEU A 65 -21.88 -24.29 -7.98
CA LEU A 65 -20.91 -24.26 -9.09
C LEU A 65 -20.61 -22.81 -9.49
N ALA A 66 -19.33 -22.47 -9.62
CA ALA A 66 -18.90 -21.17 -10.09
C ALA A 66 -19.15 -21.01 -11.60
N VAL A 67 -20.05 -20.10 -11.97
CA VAL A 67 -20.27 -19.70 -13.38
C VAL A 67 -19.38 -18.49 -13.68
N ALA A 68 -18.38 -18.68 -14.54
CA ALA A 68 -17.50 -17.59 -14.97
C ALA A 68 -18.23 -16.63 -15.92
N PHE A 69 -18.41 -15.38 -15.49
CA PHE A 69 -18.86 -14.29 -16.36
C PHE A 69 -17.65 -13.69 -17.10
N MET A 70 -17.58 -13.86 -18.43
CA MET A 70 -16.73 -13.01 -19.26
C MET A 70 -17.43 -11.69 -19.51
N LEU A 71 -16.81 -10.58 -19.10
CA LEU A 71 -17.19 -9.24 -19.54
C LEU A 71 -16.52 -8.97 -20.89
N VAL A 72 -17.34 -8.71 -21.92
CA VAL A 72 -16.89 -8.16 -23.19
C VAL A 72 -17.05 -6.65 -23.14
N SER A 73 -15.94 -5.91 -23.11
CA SER A 73 -15.94 -4.47 -23.35
C SER A 73 -15.82 -4.19 -24.85
N GLU A 74 -16.86 -3.61 -25.46
CA GLU A 74 -16.77 -3.12 -26.83
C GLU A 74 -15.84 -1.91 -26.92
N ALA A 75 -14.90 -1.94 -27.86
CA ALA A 75 -14.06 -0.80 -28.17
C ALA A 75 -14.84 0.26 -28.96
N ARG A 76 -14.68 1.54 -28.59
CA ARG A 76 -15.14 2.69 -29.39
C ARG A 76 -14.00 3.67 -29.66
N ASN A 77 -13.14 3.30 -30.59
CA ASN A 77 -12.25 4.25 -31.29
C ASN A 77 -12.74 4.40 -32.72
N LEU A 78 -13.30 5.56 -33.07
CA LEU A 78 -13.60 5.96 -34.45
C LEU A 78 -13.17 7.41 -34.66
N SER A 79 -12.00 7.56 -35.30
CA SER A 79 -11.58 8.68 -36.15
C SER A 79 -12.06 10.09 -35.79
N ASP A 80 -11.18 10.89 -35.19
CA ASP A 80 -11.18 12.34 -35.39
C ASP A 80 -10.67 12.66 -36.80
N GLU A 81 -11.52 13.23 -37.67
CA GLU A 81 -11.02 14.07 -38.77
C GLU A 81 -12.03 15.15 -39.20
N THR A 82 -11.66 16.42 -38.97
CA THR A 82 -12.12 17.64 -39.66
C THR A 82 -13.62 17.94 -39.81
N ILE A 83 -14.09 18.97 -39.07
CA ILE A 83 -14.89 20.08 -39.61
C ILE A 83 -14.66 21.33 -38.73
N SER A 84 -14.78 22.55 -39.30
CA SER A 84 -14.29 23.77 -38.63
C SER A 84 -15.29 24.92 -38.56
N ARG A 85 -15.13 25.74 -37.50
CA ARG A 85 -15.45 27.18 -37.37
C ARG A 85 -16.91 27.61 -37.15
N HIS A 86 -16.99 28.76 -36.46
CA HIS A 86 -18.15 29.61 -36.12
C HIS A 86 -19.05 29.04 -34.99
N SER A 87 -19.57 29.87 -34.07
CA SER A 87 -19.52 31.34 -33.92
C SER A 87 -19.38 31.80 -32.44
N ARG A 88 -19.18 33.11 -32.24
CA ARG A 88 -19.07 33.79 -30.91
C ARG A 88 -20.42 33.86 -30.20
N GLY A 89 -20.41 34.01 -28.86
CA GLY A 89 -21.58 34.40 -28.07
C GLY A 89 -21.32 34.50 -26.58
N GLU A 90 -20.96 35.69 -26.08
CA GLU A 90 -20.91 36.00 -24.64
C GLU A 90 -22.31 36.38 -24.13
N ALA A 91 -22.68 35.95 -22.92
CA ALA A 91 -23.88 36.45 -22.22
C ALA A 91 -23.79 36.22 -20.69
N THR A 92 -23.11 37.10 -19.96
CA THR A 92 -23.23 37.18 -18.50
C THR A 92 -24.47 37.97 -18.11
N VAL A 93 -25.42 37.35 -17.38
CA VAL A 93 -26.42 38.07 -16.57
C VAL A 93 -26.58 37.36 -15.23
N ALA A 94 -26.45 38.12 -14.14
CA ALA A 94 -26.78 37.67 -12.80
C ALA A 94 -28.15 38.24 -12.38
N ALA A 95 -28.95 37.45 -11.66
CA ALA A 95 -30.18 37.90 -11.03
C ALA A 95 -30.31 37.28 -9.63
N ARG A 96 -30.78 38.06 -8.66
CA ARG A 96 -31.03 37.61 -7.29
C ARG A 96 -32.42 36.97 -7.17
N ALA A 97 -32.58 36.08 -6.20
CA ALA A 97 -33.88 35.54 -5.79
C ALA A 97 -34.71 36.58 -5.01
N PRO A 98 -36.03 36.36 -4.90
CA PRO A 98 -36.78 36.61 -3.67
C PRO A 98 -37.06 35.30 -2.92
N ILE A 99 -37.18 35.38 -1.60
CA ILE A 99 -37.61 34.28 -0.73
C ILE A 99 -39.11 34.42 -0.46
N ASN A 100 -39.85 33.32 -0.64
CA ASN A 100 -41.05 32.94 0.10
C ASN A 100 -41.14 31.40 0.00
N GLY A 101 -41.66 30.66 0.99
CA GLY A 101 -42.33 31.11 2.21
C GLY A 101 -43.70 30.47 2.39
N ASP A 102 -43.78 29.14 2.33
CA ASP A 102 -44.79 28.31 3.02
C ASP A 102 -44.48 26.82 2.81
N GLY A 103 -45.14 25.92 3.57
CA GLY A 103 -44.67 24.54 3.78
C GLY A 103 -45.60 23.40 3.35
N ASN A 104 -45.07 22.19 3.53
CA ASN A 104 -45.66 20.85 3.29
C ASN A 104 -45.71 20.38 1.81
N PRO A 105 -45.33 19.13 1.48
CA PRO A 105 -45.06 18.72 0.10
C PRO A 105 -46.29 18.14 -0.62
N ALA A 106 -46.64 18.71 -1.77
CA ALA A 106 -47.63 18.15 -2.70
C ALA A 106 -46.93 17.41 -3.86
N THR A 107 -47.30 16.15 -4.05
CA THR A 107 -46.81 15.22 -5.08
C THR A 107 -46.88 15.81 -6.50
N LEU A 108 -45.75 15.95 -7.21
CA LEU A 108 -45.76 16.28 -8.65
C LEU A 108 -45.23 15.13 -9.52
N ILE A 109 -46.07 14.76 -10.49
CA ILE A 109 -45.93 13.59 -11.36
C ILE A 109 -44.84 13.83 -12.42
N TRP A 110 -43.80 13.01 -12.45
CA TRP A 110 -42.92 12.91 -13.63
C TRP A 110 -43.48 11.88 -14.62
N ARG A 111 -43.91 12.35 -15.80
CA ARG A 111 -44.27 11.46 -16.92
C ARG A 111 -43.02 10.79 -17.48
N ARG A 112 -42.74 9.56 -17.04
CA ARG A 112 -41.68 8.71 -17.61
C ARG A 112 -42.25 7.84 -18.73
N SER A 113 -41.86 8.11 -19.97
CA SER A 113 -42.26 7.30 -21.14
C SER A 113 -41.77 5.87 -20.98
N ARG A 114 -42.68 4.89 -21.02
CA ARG A 114 -42.34 3.46 -20.97
C ARG A 114 -41.96 2.94 -22.35
N LEU A 115 -40.81 2.27 -22.43
CA LEU A 115 -40.55 1.17 -23.35
C LEU A 115 -39.75 0.10 -22.60
N PHE A 116 -39.85 -1.16 -23.03
CA PHE A 116 -39.17 -2.34 -22.49
C PHE A 116 -39.45 -2.71 -21.03
N GLN A 117 -40.62 -3.31 -20.78
CA GLN A 117 -40.70 -4.65 -20.18
C GLN A 117 -42.10 -5.24 -20.33
N GLU A 118 -42.21 -6.37 -21.03
CA GLU A 118 -43.08 -7.52 -20.70
C GLU A 118 -42.87 -8.61 -21.76
N GLY A 119 -42.11 -9.64 -21.39
CA GLY A 119 -41.85 -10.82 -22.22
C GLY A 119 -42.01 -12.07 -21.37
N GLY A 120 -43.19 -12.68 -21.39
CA GLY A 120 -43.45 -13.88 -20.59
C GLY A 120 -44.88 -14.39 -20.72
N ARG A 121 -45.03 -15.58 -21.32
CA ARG A 121 -46.30 -16.27 -21.68
C ARG A 121 -47.01 -15.58 -22.87
N GLU A 122 -47.56 -16.28 -23.84
CA GLU A 122 -47.97 -17.71 -23.89
C GLU A 122 -47.35 -18.52 -25.04
N MET A 123 -47.47 -19.85 -24.97
CA MET A 123 -47.47 -20.74 -26.13
C MET A 123 -48.86 -21.33 -26.32
N ALA A 124 -49.27 -21.45 -27.59
CA ALA A 124 -50.03 -22.55 -28.22
C ALA A 124 -51.29 -22.12 -28.98
N LYS A 125 -51.54 -22.83 -30.10
CA LYS A 125 -52.67 -22.70 -31.04
C LYS A 125 -52.59 -21.42 -31.92
N ALA A 126 -52.92 -21.45 -33.20
CA ALA A 126 -53.27 -22.58 -34.08
C ALA A 126 -52.69 -22.38 -35.49
N ALA A 127 -52.55 -23.47 -36.25
CA ALA A 127 -52.18 -23.43 -37.67
C ALA A 127 -53.13 -24.31 -38.48
N THR A 128 -54.12 -23.71 -39.14
CA THR A 128 -54.95 -24.36 -40.18
C THR A 128 -55.70 -23.34 -41.05
N GLY A 129 -55.52 -23.42 -42.38
CA GLY A 129 -56.57 -23.19 -43.38
C GLY A 129 -56.85 -21.76 -43.91
N GLY A 130 -56.98 -21.64 -45.25
CA GLY A 130 -58.10 -20.84 -45.80
C GLY A 130 -57.89 -19.82 -46.92
N CYS A 131 -57.38 -20.22 -48.09
CA CYS A 131 -57.82 -19.79 -49.46
C CYS A 131 -58.02 -18.29 -49.87
N GLY A 132 -57.46 -17.95 -51.05
CA GLY A 132 -57.90 -16.85 -51.96
C GLY A 132 -57.02 -15.58 -52.00
N GLY A 133 -56.76 -14.93 -53.14
CA GLY A 133 -57.02 -15.28 -54.56
C GLY A 133 -56.72 -14.12 -55.55
N GLY A 134 -56.14 -14.42 -56.72
CA GLY A 134 -55.71 -13.45 -57.77
C GLY A 134 -54.17 -13.32 -57.86
N ARG A 135 -53.44 -13.40 -59.00
CA ARG A 135 -53.57 -12.84 -60.38
C ARG A 135 -53.42 -11.31 -60.40
N GLU A 136 -52.54 -10.66 -61.18
CA GLU A 136 -51.71 -11.03 -62.37
C GLU A 136 -50.22 -10.58 -62.18
N GLY A 137 -49.22 -10.70 -63.08
CA GLY A 137 -49.07 -11.37 -64.38
C GLY A 137 -47.81 -10.94 -65.18
N LYS A 138 -47.42 -11.75 -66.19
CA LYS A 138 -46.33 -11.55 -67.21
C LYS A 138 -44.87 -11.86 -66.78
N ARG A 139 -44.01 -12.07 -67.79
CA ARG A 139 -42.70 -12.77 -67.73
C ARG A 139 -41.53 -11.90 -68.22
N GLY A 140 -40.35 -12.06 -67.60
CA GLY A 140 -39.02 -11.73 -68.13
C GLY A 140 -38.11 -12.98 -68.02
N SER A 141 -36.99 -13.06 -68.76
CA SER A 141 -36.25 -14.34 -68.92
C SER A 141 -34.72 -14.22 -68.87
N ARG A 142 -34.07 -15.35 -68.57
CA ARG A 142 -32.62 -15.67 -68.64
C ARG A 142 -31.69 -15.07 -67.56
N ARG A 143 -31.38 -15.91 -66.56
CA ARG A 143 -30.09 -16.64 -66.53
C ARG A 143 -30.15 -17.85 -65.58
N LYS A 144 -29.49 -18.95 -65.94
CA LYS A 144 -29.21 -20.06 -65.01
C LYS A 144 -27.98 -19.70 -64.19
N GLN A 145 -28.09 -19.74 -62.87
CA GLN A 145 -26.95 -19.73 -61.95
C GLN A 145 -27.12 -20.95 -61.02
N ARG A 146 -26.01 -21.56 -60.59
CA ARG A 146 -26.04 -22.81 -59.80
C ARG A 146 -26.53 -22.53 -58.39
N ASN A 147 -27.44 -23.36 -57.87
CA ASN A 147 -27.84 -23.32 -56.47
C ASN A 147 -26.66 -23.75 -55.57
N LEU A 148 -26.23 -22.86 -54.68
CA LEU A 148 -25.59 -23.22 -53.41
C LEU A 148 -26.60 -22.95 -52.29
N PRO A 149 -26.68 -23.79 -51.24
CA PRO A 149 -27.61 -23.58 -50.12
C PRO A 149 -27.03 -22.65 -49.04
N ALA A 150 -27.90 -22.26 -48.11
CA ALA A 150 -27.63 -21.62 -46.82
C ALA A 150 -27.09 -20.17 -46.84
N ASN A 151 -28.02 -19.20 -46.75
CA ASN A 151 -27.75 -17.94 -46.05
C ASN A 151 -27.54 -18.22 -44.56
N ILE A 152 -26.30 -18.47 -44.14
CA ILE A 152 -25.94 -18.50 -42.72
C ILE A 152 -26.02 -17.07 -42.18
N SER A 153 -26.82 -16.83 -41.14
CA SER A 153 -26.90 -15.50 -40.51
C SER A 153 -25.57 -15.13 -39.84
N LEU A 154 -25.33 -13.84 -39.59
CA LEU A 154 -24.09 -13.38 -38.94
C LEU A 154 -23.84 -14.08 -37.59
N ALA A 155 -24.91 -14.35 -36.84
CA ALA A 155 -24.87 -15.14 -35.60
C ALA A 155 -24.52 -16.63 -35.83
N GLY A 156 -25.01 -17.24 -36.92
CA GLY A 156 -24.63 -18.60 -37.30
C GLY A 156 -23.17 -18.71 -37.75
N ALA A 157 -22.65 -17.69 -38.43
CA ALA A 157 -21.23 -17.61 -38.80
C ALA A 157 -20.34 -17.43 -37.56
N ALA A 158 -20.73 -16.55 -36.63
CA ALA A 158 -20.05 -16.38 -35.34
C ALA A 158 -20.08 -17.67 -34.49
N ALA A 159 -21.20 -18.41 -34.50
CA ALA A 159 -21.31 -19.70 -33.83
C ALA A 159 -20.38 -20.76 -34.45
N LEU A 160 -20.28 -20.85 -35.79
CA LEU A 160 -19.32 -21.74 -36.45
C LEU A 160 -17.86 -21.35 -36.15
N LEU A 161 -17.53 -20.06 -36.15
CA LEU A 161 -16.20 -19.56 -35.80
C LEU A 161 -15.85 -19.87 -34.34
N SER A 162 -16.78 -19.65 -33.40
CA SER A 162 -16.59 -20.02 -31.99
C SER A 162 -16.40 -21.53 -31.82
N LEU A 163 -17.23 -22.35 -32.47
CA LEU A 163 -17.12 -23.81 -32.41
C LEU A 163 -15.79 -24.32 -33.01
N THR A 164 -15.39 -23.81 -34.17
CA THR A 164 -14.11 -24.20 -34.79
C THR A 164 -12.91 -23.73 -33.99
N MET A 165 -12.92 -22.51 -33.43
CA MET A 165 -11.84 -22.04 -32.57
C MET A 165 -11.74 -22.85 -31.26
N ASN A 166 -12.88 -23.20 -30.65
CA ASN A 166 -12.89 -24.09 -29.48
C ASN A 166 -12.39 -25.51 -29.81
N LEU A 167 -12.77 -26.08 -30.96
CA LEU A 167 -12.27 -27.40 -31.40
C LEU A 167 -10.76 -27.36 -31.70
N VAL A 168 -10.25 -26.30 -32.32
CA VAL A 168 -8.82 -26.10 -32.57
C VAL A 168 -8.05 -25.97 -31.26
N MET A 169 -8.55 -25.18 -30.30
CA MET A 169 -7.95 -25.07 -28.97
C MET A 169 -7.97 -26.42 -28.24
N PHE A 170 -9.10 -27.12 -28.22
CA PHE A 170 -9.22 -28.44 -27.60
C PHE A 170 -8.24 -29.44 -28.21
N HIS A 171 -8.12 -29.50 -29.55
CA HIS A 171 -7.18 -30.40 -30.22
C HIS A 171 -5.70 -29.99 -30.01
N ARG A 172 -5.41 -28.70 -29.84
CA ARG A 172 -4.06 -28.16 -29.58
C ARG A 172 -3.62 -28.37 -28.13
N PHE A 173 -4.55 -28.41 -27.17
CA PHE A 173 -4.28 -28.71 -25.76
C PHE A 173 -4.48 -30.19 -25.37
N LEU A 174 -5.10 -31.00 -26.23
CA LEU A 174 -5.27 -32.45 -26.04
C LEU A 174 -3.97 -33.21 -25.68
N PRO A 175 -2.77 -32.87 -26.22
CA PRO A 175 -1.52 -33.52 -25.83
C PRO A 175 -1.16 -33.27 -24.36
N PHE A 176 -1.37 -32.04 -23.86
CA PHE A 176 -1.10 -31.66 -22.47
C PHE A 176 -2.08 -32.31 -21.48
N TYR A 177 -3.25 -32.74 -21.95
CA TYR A 177 -4.22 -33.52 -21.16
C TYR A 177 -4.00 -35.04 -21.22
N LYS A 178 -2.93 -35.52 -21.88
CA LYS A 178 -2.64 -36.97 -22.05
C LYS A 178 -1.20 -37.38 -21.72
N SER A 179 -0.41 -36.49 -21.13
CA SER A 179 1.01 -36.73 -20.85
C SER A 179 1.30 -37.08 -19.38
N GLU A 180 0.73 -38.19 -18.87
CA GLU A 180 1.24 -38.82 -17.64
C GLU A 180 0.91 -40.32 -17.58
N VAL A 181 1.86 -41.15 -18.04
CA VAL A 181 2.26 -42.52 -17.60
C VAL A 181 3.23 -43.07 -18.66
N PRO A 182 4.52 -43.28 -18.34
CA PRO A 182 5.42 -44.08 -19.16
C PRO A 182 5.27 -45.56 -18.78
N SER A 183 4.70 -46.39 -19.67
CA SER A 183 4.62 -47.84 -19.47
C SER A 183 5.96 -48.52 -19.79
N SER A 184 6.52 -49.24 -18.83
CA SER A 184 7.70 -50.09 -19.05
C SER A 184 7.37 -51.38 -19.80
N GLY A 185 8.38 -52.00 -20.41
CA GLY A 185 8.31 -53.35 -20.98
C GLY A 185 9.57 -54.14 -20.66
N GLY A 186 9.44 -55.26 -19.94
CA GLY A 186 10.57 -56.06 -19.47
C GLY A 186 10.26 -56.89 -18.22
N SER A 187 9.61 -58.03 -18.40
CA SER A 187 9.35 -59.05 -17.36
C SER A 187 10.60 -59.96 -17.17
N PRO A 188 10.70 -60.84 -16.14
CA PRO A 188 9.63 -61.29 -15.23
C PRO A 188 9.95 -61.50 -13.72
N SER A 189 8.87 -61.51 -12.93
CA SER A 189 8.60 -62.41 -11.79
C SER A 189 9.61 -62.56 -10.63
N THR A 190 9.28 -61.97 -9.48
CA THR A 190 8.73 -62.71 -8.31
C THR A 190 7.78 -61.79 -7.51
N ALA A 191 6.85 -62.35 -6.73
CA ALA A 191 5.83 -61.59 -5.99
C ALA A 191 6.03 -61.69 -4.46
N PRO A 192 6.04 -60.55 -3.72
CA PRO A 192 6.02 -60.51 -2.26
C PRO A 192 4.58 -60.44 -1.67
N PRO A 193 4.39 -60.66 -0.35
CA PRO A 193 3.07 -60.82 0.27
C PRO A 193 2.38 -59.50 0.67
N ARG A 194 1.21 -59.62 1.33
CA ARG A 194 0.43 -58.49 1.88
C ARG A 194 1.08 -57.90 3.14
N PRO A 195 0.86 -56.60 3.44
CA PRO A 195 1.48 -55.93 4.58
C PRO A 195 0.67 -56.10 5.88
N ASP A 196 1.35 -56.59 6.90
CA ASP A 196 1.20 -56.21 8.30
C ASP A 196 2.64 -56.05 8.87
N GLU A 197 2.78 -55.40 10.02
CA GLU A 197 4.04 -55.07 10.74
C GLU A 197 4.94 -53.92 10.19
N MET A 198 4.91 -52.81 10.94
CA MET A 198 5.97 -51.85 11.32
C MET A 198 7.14 -51.47 10.37
N GLY A 199 7.42 -50.16 10.27
CA GLY A 199 8.71 -49.62 9.80
C GLY A 199 8.74 -48.10 9.68
N GLU A 200 9.70 -47.43 10.34
CA GLU A 200 9.86 -45.97 10.31
C GLU A 200 10.45 -45.43 9.00
N ALA A 201 9.93 -44.31 8.50
CA ALA A 201 10.69 -43.10 8.13
C ALA A 201 9.77 -42.08 7.42
N ALA A 202 9.76 -40.81 7.87
CA ALA A 202 9.02 -39.71 7.24
C ALA A 202 9.96 -38.54 6.87
N PRO A 203 9.90 -37.97 5.66
CA PRO A 203 10.65 -36.77 5.32
C PRO A 203 10.06 -35.51 5.99
N GLU A 204 10.92 -34.56 6.35
CA GLU A 204 10.49 -33.28 6.91
C GLU A 204 9.59 -32.49 5.94
N THR A 205 8.46 -31.99 6.46
CA THR A 205 7.54 -31.11 5.74
C THR A 205 7.56 -29.73 6.39
N LEU A 206 7.65 -28.66 5.59
CA LEU A 206 7.62 -27.29 6.11
C LEU A 206 6.29 -27.01 6.83
N LEU A 207 6.36 -26.81 8.15
CA LEU A 207 5.23 -26.36 8.96
C LEU A 207 5.17 -24.83 9.03
N LEU A 208 4.11 -24.26 8.48
CA LEU A 208 3.69 -22.88 8.76
C LEU A 208 3.06 -22.83 10.15
N PRO A 209 3.38 -21.82 11.00
CA PRO A 209 2.71 -21.67 12.29
C PRO A 209 1.21 -21.40 12.13
N HIS A 210 0.37 -22.26 12.71
CA HIS A 210 -1.08 -22.10 12.67
C HIS A 210 -1.56 -20.97 13.60
N THR A 211 -2.68 -20.35 13.22
CA THR A 211 -3.40 -19.35 14.03
C THR A 211 -3.86 -19.92 15.36
N LEU A 212 -3.48 -19.28 16.47
CA LEU A 212 -4.04 -19.59 17.80
C LEU A 212 -5.48 -19.07 17.91
N GLY A 213 -6.44 -20.00 17.99
CA GLY A 213 -7.82 -19.70 18.39
C GLY A 213 -7.96 -19.70 19.90
N LEU A 214 -8.70 -18.75 20.46
CA LEU A 214 -8.96 -18.65 21.90
C LEU A 214 -9.88 -19.78 22.38
N GLY A 215 -9.43 -20.55 23.36
CA GLY A 215 -10.23 -21.52 24.11
C GLY A 215 -9.86 -21.48 25.58
N ILE A 216 -10.67 -20.80 26.41
CA ILE A 216 -10.40 -20.63 27.85
C ILE A 216 -11.09 -21.75 28.63
N SER A 217 -10.30 -22.68 29.17
CA SER A 217 -10.65 -23.48 30.36
C SER A 217 -9.40 -24.19 30.87
N GLY A 218 -9.00 -23.91 32.12
CA GLY A 218 -7.80 -24.47 32.76
C GLY A 218 -7.02 -23.40 33.51
N ASP A 219 -7.06 -23.46 34.84
CA ASP A 219 -6.27 -22.58 35.71
C ASP A 219 -4.83 -23.11 35.82
N VAL A 220 -3.88 -22.40 35.21
CA VAL A 220 -2.44 -22.65 35.35
C VAL A 220 -1.74 -21.31 35.46
N SER A 221 -1.43 -20.90 36.70
CA SER A 221 -0.62 -19.72 37.03
C SER A 221 0.88 -19.94 36.78
N GLY A 222 1.22 -20.51 35.62
CA GLY A 222 2.59 -20.61 35.12
C GLY A 222 2.89 -19.43 34.21
N ILE A 223 3.59 -18.42 34.73
CA ILE A 223 4.28 -17.44 33.86
C ILE A 223 5.31 -18.27 33.06
N PRO A 224 5.30 -18.23 31.72
CA PRO A 224 6.29 -18.95 30.93
C PRO A 224 7.68 -18.40 31.26
N ASP A 225 8.66 -19.30 31.35
CA ASP A 225 10.05 -18.94 31.58
C ASP A 225 10.48 -17.84 30.59
N GLU A 226 10.91 -16.69 31.11
CA GLU A 226 11.25 -15.53 30.29
C GLU A 226 12.40 -15.83 29.33
N ASP A 227 13.27 -16.80 29.62
CA ASP A 227 14.34 -17.22 28.72
C ASP A 227 13.84 -18.11 27.56
N ALA A 228 12.67 -18.75 27.70
CA ALA A 228 12.03 -19.55 26.66
C ALA A 228 11.22 -18.71 25.64
N ILE A 229 10.90 -17.44 25.94
CA ILE A 229 10.12 -16.57 25.05
C ILE A 229 10.93 -16.25 23.76
N VAL A 230 10.33 -16.40 22.58
CA VAL A 230 11.00 -16.06 21.32
C VAL A 230 10.78 -14.59 20.97
N VAL A 231 11.85 -13.80 20.96
CA VAL A 231 11.83 -12.38 20.59
C VAL A 231 12.11 -12.26 19.09
N ASN A 232 11.06 -12.14 18.27
CA ASN A 232 11.21 -12.03 16.82
C ASN A 232 11.31 -10.56 16.37
N LEU A 233 12.51 -10.16 15.95
CA LEU A 233 12.84 -8.83 15.43
C LEU A 233 13.38 -8.88 13.98
N ASP A 234 13.21 -10.01 13.28
CA ASP A 234 13.50 -10.12 11.84
C ASP A 234 12.60 -9.19 11.03
N HIS A 235 11.29 -9.28 11.29
CA HIS A 235 10.29 -8.46 10.62
C HIS A 235 10.28 -7.05 11.22
N GLY A 236 10.35 -6.05 10.34
CA GLY A 236 10.16 -4.65 10.71
C GLY A 236 8.70 -4.29 10.92
N ASP A 237 7.93 -5.09 11.66
CA ASP A 237 6.53 -4.80 11.92
C ASP A 237 6.43 -3.63 12.93
N PRO A 238 5.74 -2.52 12.61
CA PRO A 238 5.83 -1.28 13.36
C PRO A 238 4.73 -1.13 14.42
N THR A 239 4.63 -2.11 15.31
CA THR A 239 3.62 -2.20 16.39
C THR A 239 3.85 -1.18 17.51
N MET A 240 5.05 -0.60 17.64
CA MET A 240 5.39 0.45 18.63
C MET A 240 4.45 1.68 18.62
N TYR A 241 3.70 1.90 17.54
CA TYR A 241 2.76 3.03 17.41
C TYR A 241 1.35 2.70 17.92
N GLU A 242 1.06 1.44 18.31
CA GLU A 242 -0.27 1.08 18.80
C GLU A 242 -0.70 1.86 20.06
N PRO A 243 0.14 2.07 21.09
CA PRO A 243 -0.25 2.84 22.28
C PRO A 243 -0.64 4.29 21.93
N PHE A 244 0.04 4.92 20.96
CA PHE A 244 -0.32 6.22 20.44
C PHE A 244 -1.70 6.22 19.77
N TRP A 245 -1.99 5.25 18.91
CA TRP A 245 -3.28 5.21 18.21
C TRP A 245 -4.45 4.84 19.12
N ARG A 246 -4.23 4.04 20.16
CA ARG A 246 -5.20 3.84 21.25
C ARG A 246 -5.47 5.14 22.01
N ALA A 247 -4.44 5.94 22.29
CA ALA A 247 -4.60 7.25 22.94
C ALA A 247 -5.26 8.33 22.04
N MET A 248 -5.31 8.10 20.72
CA MET A 248 -5.86 9.02 19.71
C MET A 248 -7.14 8.49 19.05
N GLU A 249 -7.87 7.59 19.71
CA GLU A 249 -9.06 6.90 19.17
C GLU A 249 -10.07 7.84 18.52
N ASP A 250 -10.45 8.95 19.19
CA ASP A 250 -11.41 9.94 18.67
C ASP A 250 -10.96 10.58 17.34
N LYS A 251 -9.66 10.82 17.15
CA LYS A 251 -9.11 11.42 15.92
C LYS A 251 -8.84 10.37 14.83
N GLY A 252 -8.41 9.17 15.24
CA GLY A 252 -8.03 8.08 14.32
C GLY A 252 -9.20 7.26 13.78
N SER A 253 -10.35 7.27 14.47
CA SER A 253 -11.54 6.51 14.11
C SER A 253 -12.19 6.95 12.81
N ILE A 254 -12.76 5.99 12.08
CA ILE A 254 -13.56 6.24 10.87
C ILE A 254 -14.77 5.29 10.82
N ALA A 255 -15.94 5.85 10.52
CA ALA A 255 -17.13 5.09 10.17
C ALA A 255 -17.33 5.10 8.64
N ILE A 256 -17.42 3.92 8.03
CA ILE A 256 -17.68 3.75 6.59
C ILE A 256 -19.07 3.13 6.44
N PRO A 257 -20.09 3.87 5.96
CA PRO A 257 -21.41 3.31 5.68
C PRO A 257 -21.34 2.22 4.60
N GLY A 258 -22.07 1.11 4.75
CA GLY A 258 -21.95 -0.05 3.84
C GLY A 258 -22.35 0.16 2.36
N TRP A 259 -22.83 1.35 1.99
CA TRP A 259 -23.08 1.78 0.60
C TRP A 259 -21.98 2.71 0.05
N LYS A 260 -21.06 3.18 0.90
CA LYS A 260 -19.97 4.06 0.51
C LYS A 260 -18.95 3.27 -0.32
N THR A 261 -18.36 3.93 -1.31
CA THR A 261 -17.21 3.39 -2.09
C THR A 261 -17.41 2.02 -2.77
N MET A 262 -18.66 1.64 -3.08
CA MET A 262 -18.98 0.45 -3.88
C MET A 262 -18.48 0.48 -5.34
N SER A 263 -17.95 1.61 -5.81
CA SER A 263 -17.45 1.82 -7.18
C SER A 263 -15.96 1.52 -7.29
N TYR A 264 -15.54 0.92 -8.40
CA TYR A 264 -14.12 0.81 -8.79
C TYR A 264 -13.47 2.19 -8.95
N PHE A 265 -14.19 3.16 -9.53
CA PHE A 265 -13.71 4.51 -9.78
C PHE A 265 -13.87 5.40 -8.54
N SER A 266 -12.84 6.18 -8.22
CA SER A 266 -12.91 7.29 -7.26
C SER A 266 -13.01 8.64 -7.98
N ASP A 267 -12.27 8.79 -9.07
CA ASP A 267 -12.25 9.96 -9.95
C ASP A 267 -11.94 9.45 -11.37
N GLY A 268 -12.89 9.56 -12.29
CA GLY A 268 -12.77 8.96 -13.63
C GLY A 268 -11.77 9.69 -14.54
N ASP A 269 -11.53 10.98 -14.29
CA ASP A 269 -10.71 11.86 -15.14
C ASP A 269 -9.26 11.97 -14.61
N SER A 270 -9.00 11.46 -13.40
CA SER A 270 -7.67 11.37 -12.80
C SER A 270 -6.79 10.33 -13.49
N LEU A 271 -5.50 10.66 -13.70
CA LEU A 271 -4.47 9.73 -14.15
C LEU A 271 -4.42 8.45 -13.30
N CYS A 272 -4.66 8.57 -11.98
CA CYS A 272 -4.73 7.45 -11.06
C CYS A 272 -6.19 7.25 -10.59
N TRP A 273 -7.07 6.86 -11.53
CA TRP A 273 -8.54 6.89 -11.39
C TRP A 273 -9.15 6.14 -10.19
N PHE A 274 -8.41 5.20 -9.60
CA PHE A 274 -8.81 4.46 -8.40
C PHE A 274 -8.39 5.13 -7.08
N MET A 275 -7.73 6.29 -7.12
CA MET A 275 -7.25 7.02 -5.94
C MET A 275 -8.33 7.91 -5.32
N GLU A 276 -8.57 7.77 -4.01
CA GLU A 276 -9.51 8.62 -3.28
C GLU A 276 -9.03 10.08 -3.21
N PRO A 277 -9.82 11.08 -3.68
CA PRO A 277 -9.41 12.48 -3.65
C PRO A 277 -9.09 13.04 -2.25
N ARG A 278 -9.64 12.44 -1.17
CA ARG A 278 -9.22 12.80 0.19
C ARG A 278 -7.78 12.35 0.44
N LEU A 279 -7.44 11.09 0.15
CA LEU A 279 -6.08 10.56 0.36
C LEU A 279 -5.03 11.41 -0.39
N ALA A 280 -5.31 11.80 -1.63
CA ALA A 280 -4.43 12.67 -2.40
C ALA A 280 -4.15 14.01 -1.70
N ARG A 281 -5.19 14.65 -1.13
CA ARG A 281 -5.03 15.90 -0.39
C ARG A 281 -4.24 15.75 0.91
N GLU A 282 -4.51 14.72 1.71
CA GLU A 282 -3.82 14.54 3.00
C GLU A 282 -2.34 14.15 2.79
N ILE A 283 -2.00 13.42 1.71
CA ILE A 283 -0.61 13.17 1.29
C ILE A 283 0.11 14.49 0.97
N VAL A 284 -0.50 15.36 0.16
CA VAL A 284 0.08 16.67 -0.21
C VAL A 284 0.22 17.59 1.02
N ARG A 285 -0.80 17.61 1.89
CA ARG A 285 -0.82 18.35 3.16
C ARG A 285 0.33 17.90 4.06
N LEU A 286 0.47 16.60 4.31
CA LEU A 286 1.49 16.08 5.22
C LEU A 286 2.91 16.29 4.68
N HIS A 287 3.17 16.08 3.38
CA HIS A 287 4.49 16.37 2.81
C HIS A 287 4.85 17.86 2.87
N ARG A 288 3.88 18.77 2.68
CA ARG A 288 4.08 20.21 2.86
C ARG A 288 4.39 20.58 4.31
N LEU A 289 3.66 19.98 5.27
CA LEU A 289 3.86 20.19 6.70
C LEU A 289 5.23 19.68 7.18
N VAL A 290 5.66 18.51 6.70
CA VAL A 290 6.93 17.89 7.11
C VAL A 290 8.13 18.49 6.36
N GLY A 291 7.93 18.97 5.12
CA GLY A 291 8.99 19.51 4.26
C GLY A 291 9.96 18.44 3.72
N ASN A 292 9.60 17.16 3.79
CA ASN A 292 10.47 16.05 3.37
C ASN A 292 10.43 15.75 1.87
N ALA A 293 9.37 16.09 1.14
CA ALA A 293 9.26 15.78 -0.28
C ALA A 293 8.45 16.81 -1.08
N ARG A 294 8.93 17.11 -2.27
CA ARG A 294 8.26 18.00 -3.21
C ARG A 294 7.06 17.30 -3.83
N THR A 295 5.88 17.92 -3.70
CA THR A 295 4.63 17.44 -4.31
C THR A 295 4.15 18.31 -5.47
N ALA A 296 4.63 19.55 -5.57
CA ALA A 296 4.33 20.44 -6.70
C ALA A 296 5.07 19.95 -7.96
N GLY A 297 4.33 19.70 -9.05
CA GLY A 297 4.85 19.14 -10.30
C GLY A 297 4.98 17.61 -10.32
N TYR A 298 4.37 16.90 -9.37
CA TYR A 298 4.38 15.44 -9.29
C TYR A 298 2.97 14.85 -9.46
N HIS A 299 2.90 13.72 -10.14
CA HIS A 299 1.74 12.83 -10.15
C HIS A 299 1.80 11.89 -8.95
N ILE A 300 0.64 11.59 -8.34
CA ILE A 300 0.55 10.64 -7.23
C ILE A 300 -0.09 9.35 -7.72
N VAL A 301 0.61 8.22 -7.51
CA VAL A 301 0.08 6.87 -7.78
C VAL A 301 -0.05 6.14 -6.45
N VAL A 302 -1.27 5.75 -6.07
CA VAL A 302 -1.52 4.94 -4.86
C VAL A 302 -1.31 3.45 -5.16
N GLY A 303 -0.78 2.70 -4.19
CA GLY A 303 -0.59 1.25 -4.32
C GLY A 303 -0.76 0.51 -3.00
N SER A 304 -0.77 -0.82 -3.08
CA SER A 304 -1.02 -1.78 -1.98
C SER A 304 0.18 -1.91 -1.02
N GLY A 305 0.70 -0.77 -0.56
CA GLY A 305 2.03 -0.60 0.03
C GLY A 305 3.11 -0.32 -1.03
N SER A 306 4.25 0.24 -0.60
CA SER A 306 5.41 0.51 -1.49
C SER A 306 5.83 -0.72 -2.31
N THR A 307 5.67 -1.94 -1.78
CA THR A 307 5.94 -3.21 -2.49
C THR A 307 5.24 -3.36 -3.84
N GLN A 308 4.01 -2.86 -4.01
CA GLN A 308 3.32 -2.88 -5.31
C GLN A 308 3.83 -1.76 -6.22
N LEU A 309 4.13 -0.59 -5.66
CA LEU A 309 4.63 0.58 -6.38
C LEU A 309 6.07 0.39 -6.89
N PHE A 310 6.90 -0.35 -6.16
CA PHE A 310 8.22 -0.78 -6.59
C PHE A 310 8.13 -1.62 -7.87
N GLN A 311 7.27 -2.64 -7.89
CA GLN A 311 7.04 -3.46 -9.09
C GLN A 311 6.42 -2.65 -10.24
N ALA A 312 5.49 -1.75 -9.93
CA ALA A 312 4.90 -0.83 -10.90
C ALA A 312 5.97 0.10 -11.52
N ALA A 313 6.91 0.60 -10.71
CA ALA A 313 8.03 1.43 -11.17
C ALA A 313 9.05 0.61 -11.99
N LEU A 314 9.38 -0.62 -11.58
CA LEU A 314 10.20 -1.52 -12.40
C LEU A 314 9.56 -1.79 -13.77
N TYR A 315 8.26 -2.08 -13.81
CA TYR A 315 7.51 -2.23 -15.06
C TYR A 315 7.48 -0.93 -15.90
N ALA A 316 7.28 0.22 -15.25
CA ALA A 316 7.15 1.51 -15.93
C ALA A 316 8.48 2.12 -16.39
N LEU A 317 9.62 1.77 -15.79
CA LEU A 317 10.92 2.29 -16.21
C LEU A 317 11.53 1.53 -17.39
N VAL A 318 11.03 0.35 -17.73
CA VAL A 318 11.51 -0.42 -18.88
C VAL A 318 11.09 0.27 -20.20
N PRO A 319 12.03 0.46 -21.15
CA PRO A 319 11.72 0.96 -22.50
C PRO A 319 10.82 -0.03 -23.28
N PRO A 320 9.81 0.45 -24.05
CA PRO A 320 8.94 -0.43 -24.86
C PRO A 320 9.68 -1.24 -25.94
N ASP A 321 10.87 -0.77 -26.33
CA ASP A 321 11.77 -1.31 -27.35
C ASP A 321 12.96 -2.09 -26.75
N ALA A 322 12.97 -2.33 -25.43
CA ALA A 322 14.03 -3.06 -24.75
C ALA A 322 14.21 -4.48 -25.31
N THR A 323 15.40 -4.76 -25.87
CA THR A 323 15.75 -6.05 -26.50
C THR A 323 16.10 -7.16 -25.50
N GLY A 324 16.06 -6.88 -24.20
CA GLY A 324 16.35 -7.80 -23.11
C GLY A 324 16.07 -7.18 -21.73
N PRO A 325 16.22 -7.95 -20.65
CA PRO A 325 15.86 -7.51 -19.30
C PRO A 325 16.81 -6.43 -18.77
N ILE A 326 16.24 -5.30 -18.39
CA ILE A 326 16.96 -4.17 -17.76
C ILE A 326 17.58 -4.60 -16.43
N SER A 327 18.84 -4.23 -16.21
CA SER A 327 19.56 -4.53 -14.96
C SER A 327 19.01 -3.70 -13.80
N VAL A 328 18.61 -4.34 -12.70
CA VAL A 328 18.15 -3.67 -11.46
C VAL A 328 19.21 -3.83 -10.37
N VAL A 329 19.67 -2.72 -9.81
CA VAL A 329 20.78 -2.68 -8.83
C VAL A 329 20.42 -1.83 -7.62
N SER A 330 21.12 -2.04 -6.50
CA SER A 330 21.07 -1.16 -5.33
C SER A 330 22.42 -1.17 -4.65
N ALA A 331 22.87 -0.04 -4.10
CA ALA A 331 24.15 0.01 -3.39
C ALA A 331 24.11 -0.88 -2.14
N ALA A 332 25.05 -1.80 -1.98
CA ALA A 332 25.09 -2.66 -0.79
C ALA A 332 25.58 -1.88 0.46
N PRO A 333 25.16 -2.25 1.69
CA PRO A 333 24.13 -3.22 1.99
C PRO A 333 22.74 -2.65 1.65
N TYR A 334 21.91 -3.44 0.97
CA TYR A 334 20.59 -3.04 0.49
C TYR A 334 19.45 -3.82 1.16
N TYR A 335 18.21 -3.40 0.91
CA TYR A 335 17.05 -4.08 1.45
C TYR A 335 16.89 -5.45 0.81
N SER A 336 17.05 -6.51 1.62
CA SER A 336 17.01 -7.93 1.23
C SER A 336 15.74 -8.40 0.49
N PHE A 337 14.75 -7.53 0.30
CA PHE A 337 13.54 -7.82 -0.47
C PHE A 337 13.57 -7.30 -1.92
N TYR A 338 14.47 -6.37 -2.28
CA TYR A 338 14.58 -5.92 -3.68
C TYR A 338 14.94 -7.05 -4.65
N PRO A 339 15.95 -7.92 -4.40
CA PRO A 339 16.27 -9.02 -5.32
C PRO A 339 15.09 -9.99 -5.46
N ALA A 340 14.47 -10.36 -4.33
CA ALA A 340 13.34 -11.29 -4.29
C ALA A 340 12.14 -10.75 -5.07
N VAL A 341 11.77 -9.47 -4.91
CA VAL A 341 10.63 -8.86 -5.61
C VAL A 341 10.94 -8.58 -7.09
N THR A 342 12.20 -8.36 -7.47
CA THR A 342 12.58 -8.25 -8.88
C THR A 342 12.48 -9.60 -9.61
N ASP A 343 12.99 -10.68 -9.02
CA ASP A 343 13.18 -11.94 -9.76
C ASP A 343 12.05 -12.97 -9.61
N TYR A 344 11.19 -12.92 -8.58
CA TYR A 344 10.22 -14.01 -8.31
C TYR A 344 9.20 -14.26 -9.44
N LEU A 345 8.85 -13.22 -10.21
CA LEU A 345 7.96 -13.34 -11.38
C LEU A 345 8.68 -13.86 -12.63
N ARG A 346 10.01 -14.00 -12.61
CA ARG A 346 10.87 -14.39 -13.75
C ARG A 346 10.58 -13.55 -15.00
N SER A 347 10.46 -12.24 -14.79
CA SER A 347 10.14 -11.24 -15.81
C SER A 347 11.15 -11.24 -16.96
N GLY A 348 10.67 -11.07 -18.20
CA GLY A 348 11.53 -10.77 -19.35
C GLY A 348 11.95 -9.30 -19.45
N LEU A 349 11.36 -8.42 -18.63
CA LEU A 349 11.52 -6.97 -18.72
C LEU A 349 12.68 -6.43 -17.87
N TYR A 350 12.99 -7.11 -16.76
CA TYR A 350 13.99 -6.70 -15.78
C TYR A 350 14.56 -7.92 -15.05
N ARG A 351 15.78 -7.78 -14.50
CA ARG A 351 16.47 -8.80 -13.70
C ARG A 351 17.25 -8.14 -12.56
N TRP A 352 17.42 -8.83 -11.43
CA TRP A 352 18.38 -8.40 -10.42
C TRP A 352 19.81 -8.49 -10.97
N ALA A 353 20.63 -7.47 -10.71
CA ALA A 353 22.00 -7.35 -11.20
C ALA A 353 23.04 -7.03 -10.09
N GLY A 354 22.62 -6.98 -8.82
CA GLY A 354 23.54 -6.93 -7.68
C GLY A 354 23.81 -5.55 -7.09
N ASP A 355 25.02 -5.39 -6.56
CA ASP A 355 25.49 -4.17 -5.90
C ASP A 355 25.82 -3.08 -6.94
N ALA A 356 25.18 -1.92 -6.81
CA ALA A 356 25.44 -0.76 -7.66
C ALA A 356 26.90 -0.28 -7.60
N ASN A 357 27.64 -0.50 -6.50
CA ASN A 357 29.05 -0.10 -6.40
C ASN A 357 29.99 -0.92 -7.31
N SER A 358 29.60 -2.16 -7.66
CA SER A 358 30.34 -3.05 -8.55
C SER A 358 29.72 -3.19 -9.95
N PHE A 359 28.66 -2.43 -10.24
CA PHE A 359 27.97 -2.47 -11.52
C PHE A 359 28.70 -1.60 -12.54
N HIS A 360 29.39 -2.23 -13.50
CA HIS A 360 30.22 -1.52 -14.47
C HIS A 360 29.62 -1.48 -15.89
N ASP A 361 28.58 -2.28 -16.19
CA ASP A 361 27.92 -2.31 -17.50
C ASP A 361 27.50 -0.90 -17.99
N ASP A 362 27.67 -0.63 -19.27
CA ASP A 362 27.09 0.53 -19.96
C ASP A 362 25.71 0.23 -20.59
N ALA A 363 25.10 -0.89 -20.19
CA ALA A 363 23.71 -1.19 -20.48
C ALA A 363 22.76 -0.30 -19.65
N PRO A 364 21.56 0.03 -20.14
CA PRO A 364 20.54 0.72 -19.35
C PRO A 364 20.18 -0.06 -18.07
N TYR A 365 20.00 0.67 -16.97
CA TYR A 365 19.77 0.09 -15.64
C TYR A 365 18.77 0.90 -14.82
N ILE A 366 18.22 0.27 -13.77
CA ILE A 366 17.40 0.89 -12.74
C ILE A 366 18.15 0.77 -11.40
N GLU A 367 18.57 1.89 -10.83
CA GLU A 367 19.17 1.96 -9.51
C GLU A 367 18.10 2.24 -8.45
N VAL A 368 18.09 1.43 -7.39
CA VAL A 368 17.13 1.52 -6.27
C VAL A 368 17.86 2.11 -5.07
N VAL A 369 17.51 3.35 -4.71
CA VAL A 369 18.14 4.12 -3.64
C VAL A 369 17.22 4.13 -2.43
N CYS A 370 17.55 3.41 -1.36
CA CYS A 370 16.81 3.46 -0.10
C CYS A 370 17.44 4.51 0.82
N SER A 371 16.65 5.50 1.27
CA SER A 371 17.15 6.66 2.03
C SER A 371 16.07 7.19 2.99
N PRO A 372 16.27 7.18 4.32
CA PRO A 372 17.24 6.38 5.08
C PRO A 372 17.21 4.90 4.69
N ASN A 373 18.39 4.31 4.61
CA ASN A 373 18.62 2.97 4.07
C ASN A 373 18.14 1.85 5.01
N ASN A 374 17.94 0.67 4.43
CA ASN A 374 17.59 -0.56 5.11
C ASN A 374 18.57 -1.62 4.61
N PRO A 375 19.53 -2.08 5.42
CA PRO A 375 19.41 -2.21 6.88
C PRO A 375 20.06 -1.12 7.74
N ASP A 376 21.03 -0.36 7.21
CA ASP A 376 21.98 0.41 8.05
C ASP A 376 21.52 1.80 8.50
N GLY A 377 20.41 2.31 7.96
CA GLY A 377 19.81 3.58 8.38
C GLY A 377 20.45 4.85 7.79
N PHE A 378 21.54 4.78 7.03
CA PHE A 378 22.17 5.99 6.49
C PHE A 378 21.32 6.66 5.40
N LEU A 379 21.38 8.00 5.31
CA LEU A 379 20.87 8.71 4.14
C LEU A 379 21.75 8.38 2.92
N ARG A 380 21.11 8.20 1.76
CA ARG A 380 21.75 7.82 0.49
C ARG A 380 21.22 8.62 -0.68
N GLU A 381 22.10 8.78 -1.67
CA GLU A 381 21.84 9.24 -3.03
C GLU A 381 22.26 8.13 -4.01
N ALA A 382 21.98 8.30 -5.30
CA ALA A 382 22.43 7.37 -6.34
C ALA A 382 23.97 7.37 -6.47
N VAL A 383 24.58 6.20 -6.71
CA VAL A 383 26.03 6.03 -6.85
C VAL A 383 26.49 5.94 -8.30
N LEU A 384 25.68 5.43 -9.23
CA LEU A 384 26.13 5.19 -10.61
C LEU A 384 26.06 6.43 -11.51
N ASN A 385 25.02 7.25 -11.37
CA ASN A 385 24.86 8.57 -12.02
C ASN A 385 25.16 8.66 -13.54
N LYS A 386 25.01 7.57 -14.31
CA LYS A 386 25.14 7.57 -15.79
C LYS A 386 23.85 8.07 -16.46
N GLU A 387 23.95 8.72 -17.62
CA GLU A 387 22.80 9.28 -18.37
C GLU A 387 21.75 8.23 -18.80
N ASN A 388 22.19 7.00 -19.07
CA ASN A 388 21.35 5.86 -19.45
C ASN A 388 20.65 5.18 -18.25
N GLY A 389 20.93 5.62 -17.02
CA GLY A 389 20.30 5.12 -15.81
C GLY A 389 18.90 5.70 -15.57
N LYS A 390 18.13 4.99 -14.75
CA LYS A 390 16.91 5.47 -14.09
C LYS A 390 16.98 5.16 -12.60
N THR A 391 16.34 5.99 -11.77
CA THR A 391 16.42 5.85 -10.31
C THR A 391 15.03 5.72 -9.67
N ILE A 392 14.92 4.83 -8.69
CA ILE A 392 13.77 4.70 -7.78
C ILE A 392 14.26 5.04 -6.38
N HIS A 393 13.75 6.11 -5.78
CA HIS A 393 14.10 6.48 -4.41
C HIS A 393 13.03 5.94 -3.44
N ASP A 394 13.38 4.94 -2.63
CA ASP A 394 12.51 4.37 -1.60
C ASP A 394 12.71 5.12 -0.29
N LEU A 395 11.86 6.14 -0.09
CA LEU A 395 11.89 7.08 1.01
C LEU A 395 10.96 6.66 2.16
N ALA A 396 10.71 5.35 2.29
CA ALA A 396 9.86 4.73 3.31
C ALA A 396 10.16 5.20 4.75
N TYR A 397 11.41 5.55 5.05
CA TYR A 397 11.88 5.99 6.36
C TYR A 397 12.20 7.49 6.45
N TYR A 398 12.00 8.29 5.40
CA TYR A 398 12.39 9.71 5.40
C TYR A 398 11.34 10.58 6.11
N TRP A 399 11.19 10.34 7.41
CA TRP A 399 10.21 10.97 8.30
C TRP A 399 10.87 11.39 9.62
N PRO A 400 10.36 12.44 10.29
CA PRO A 400 11.03 13.06 11.44
C PRO A 400 11.31 12.15 12.64
N GLN A 401 10.61 11.02 12.77
CA GLN A 401 10.86 10.02 13.82
C GLN A 401 12.15 9.22 13.62
N TYR A 402 12.56 8.98 12.37
CA TYR A 402 13.73 8.16 12.03
C TYR A 402 14.95 9.02 11.67
N SER A 403 14.71 10.14 11.00
CA SER A 403 15.74 11.00 10.42
C SER A 403 15.48 12.48 10.68
N ALA A 404 16.56 13.25 10.80
CA ALA A 404 16.49 14.68 10.53
C ALA A 404 16.01 14.91 9.09
N ILE A 405 15.09 15.85 8.89
CA ILE A 405 14.68 16.30 7.55
C ILE A 405 15.65 17.39 7.11
N THR A 406 16.67 17.01 6.34
CA THR A 406 17.79 17.89 5.95
C THR A 406 17.52 18.58 4.61
N TYR A 407 16.73 17.98 3.71
CA TYR A 407 16.31 18.54 2.42
C TYR A 407 14.88 18.14 2.02
N GLU A 408 14.28 18.90 1.11
CA GLU A 408 13.06 18.51 0.41
C GLU A 408 13.45 17.58 -0.75
N ALA A 409 13.11 16.30 -0.65
CA ALA A 409 13.40 15.31 -1.69
C ALA A 409 12.65 15.65 -2.99
N SER A 410 13.32 15.51 -4.14
CA SER A 410 12.78 15.94 -5.45
C SER A 410 13.32 15.11 -6.62
N HIS A 411 13.45 13.80 -6.40
CA HIS A 411 13.93 12.80 -7.37
C HIS A 411 12.80 12.31 -8.30
N GLU A 412 13.13 11.75 -9.47
CA GLU A 412 12.14 11.40 -10.53
C GLU A 412 11.00 10.46 -10.08
N ILE A 413 11.33 9.47 -9.24
CA ILE A 413 10.36 8.59 -8.57
C ILE A 413 10.72 8.53 -7.08
N MET A 414 9.77 8.90 -6.22
CA MET A 414 9.90 8.80 -4.76
C MET A 414 8.78 7.93 -4.19
N LEU A 415 9.13 6.80 -3.57
CA LEU A 415 8.19 5.86 -2.97
C LEU A 415 8.05 6.10 -1.46
N PHE A 416 6.81 6.10 -0.98
CA PHE A 416 6.48 6.21 0.45
C PHE A 416 5.49 5.11 0.86
N THR A 417 5.47 4.80 2.17
CA THR A 417 4.58 3.77 2.72
C THR A 417 3.93 4.23 4.03
N PHE A 418 2.60 4.08 4.08
CA PHE A 418 1.81 4.35 5.28
C PHE A 418 2.26 3.46 6.44
N SER A 419 2.70 2.23 6.14
CA SER A 419 3.17 1.25 7.13
C SER A 419 4.28 1.80 8.03
N LYS A 420 5.28 2.48 7.45
CA LYS A 420 6.45 2.98 8.20
C LYS A 420 6.24 4.40 8.72
N LEU A 421 5.38 5.18 8.10
CA LEU A 421 4.97 6.47 8.64
C LEU A 421 4.14 6.32 9.93
N THR A 422 3.09 5.49 9.96
CA THR A 422 2.06 5.50 11.02
C THR A 422 1.90 4.21 11.81
N GLY A 423 2.75 3.20 11.59
CA GLY A 423 2.56 1.87 12.19
C GLY A 423 1.51 0.99 11.50
N HIS A 424 0.75 1.53 10.54
CA HIS A 424 -0.38 0.84 9.91
C HIS A 424 0.07 -0.14 8.80
N ALA A 425 0.87 -1.15 9.17
CA ALA A 425 1.37 -2.17 8.23
C ALA A 425 0.24 -2.95 7.54
N GLY A 426 -0.75 -3.40 8.30
CA GLY A 426 -1.91 -4.16 7.82
C GLY A 426 -2.86 -3.40 6.88
N THR A 427 -2.84 -2.06 6.86
CA THR A 427 -3.75 -1.26 5.99
C THR A 427 -3.34 -1.31 4.52
N ARG A 428 -2.10 -1.74 4.20
CA ARG A 428 -1.58 -1.91 2.83
C ARG A 428 -1.70 -0.67 1.94
N ILE A 429 -1.28 0.51 2.43
CA ILE A 429 -1.20 1.73 1.62
C ILE A 429 0.25 2.20 1.45
N GLY A 430 0.59 2.57 0.24
CA GLY A 430 1.75 3.39 -0.11
C GLY A 430 1.40 4.32 -1.26
N TRP A 431 2.28 5.28 -1.55
CA TRP A 431 2.14 6.17 -2.68
C TRP A 431 3.49 6.44 -3.32
N ALA A 432 3.51 6.58 -4.64
CA ALA A 432 4.63 7.11 -5.40
C ALA A 432 4.33 8.57 -5.76
N LEU A 433 5.30 9.45 -5.54
CA LEU A 433 5.37 10.74 -6.22
C LEU A 433 6.22 10.52 -7.46
N VAL A 434 5.64 10.73 -8.64
CA VAL A 434 6.25 10.46 -9.94
C VAL A 434 6.26 11.73 -10.78
N LYS A 435 7.45 12.16 -11.21
CA LYS A 435 7.64 13.43 -11.94
C LYS A 435 7.26 13.31 -13.42
N ASP A 436 7.62 12.19 -14.05
CA ASP A 436 7.26 11.87 -15.43
C ASP A 436 5.81 11.32 -15.50
N ARG A 437 4.98 11.97 -16.31
CA ARG A 437 3.56 11.64 -16.47
C ARG A 437 3.33 10.26 -17.10
N ASP A 438 4.17 9.83 -18.02
CA ASP A 438 3.96 8.62 -18.81
C ASP A 438 4.62 7.39 -18.14
N VAL A 439 5.62 7.62 -17.28
CA VAL A 439 5.98 6.68 -16.20
C VAL A 439 4.82 6.53 -15.23
N ALA A 440 4.23 7.64 -14.73
CA ALA A 440 3.10 7.58 -13.79
C ALA A 440 1.90 6.82 -14.39
N ALA A 441 1.54 7.09 -15.64
CA ALA A 441 0.46 6.38 -16.34
C ALA A 441 0.75 4.88 -16.51
N ARG A 442 2.01 4.49 -16.79
CA ARG A 442 2.42 3.07 -16.83
C ARG A 442 2.40 2.41 -15.45
N MET A 443 2.76 3.13 -14.38
CA MET A 443 2.62 2.65 -13.00
C MET A 443 1.15 2.42 -12.63
N THR A 444 0.25 3.35 -12.97
CA THR A 444 -1.20 3.15 -12.80
C THR A 444 -1.69 1.95 -13.62
N LYS A 445 -1.26 1.81 -14.87
CA LYS A 445 -1.68 0.70 -15.74
C LYS A 445 -1.23 -0.66 -15.21
N TYR A 446 -0.04 -0.75 -14.60
CA TYR A 446 0.39 -1.95 -13.87
C TYR A 446 -0.58 -2.29 -12.73
N ILE A 447 -0.95 -1.32 -11.89
CA ILE A 447 -1.82 -1.53 -10.72
C ILE A 447 -3.28 -1.83 -11.15
N GLU A 448 -3.76 -1.25 -12.25
CA GLU A 448 -5.01 -1.64 -12.90
C GLU A 448 -5.00 -3.12 -13.31
N LEU A 449 -3.97 -3.57 -14.03
CA LEU A 449 -3.85 -4.96 -14.49
C LEU A 449 -3.57 -5.95 -13.35
N ASN A 450 -2.93 -5.50 -12.28
CA ASN A 450 -2.51 -6.34 -11.15
C ASN A 450 -3.60 -6.52 -10.09
N THR A 451 -4.37 -5.47 -9.75
CA THR A 451 -5.39 -5.50 -8.68
C THR A 451 -6.65 -4.68 -8.95
N ILE A 452 -6.84 -4.09 -10.15
CA ILE A 452 -7.94 -3.17 -10.48
C ILE A 452 -7.97 -1.98 -9.49
N GLY A 453 -6.78 -1.46 -9.16
CA GLY A 453 -6.61 -0.38 -8.19
C GLY A 453 -6.33 -0.85 -6.77
N VAL A 454 -6.77 -0.07 -5.78
CA VAL A 454 -6.44 -0.25 -4.35
C VAL A 454 -7.68 -0.09 -3.47
N SER A 455 -7.81 -0.95 -2.45
CA SER A 455 -8.91 -0.96 -1.46
C SER A 455 -9.34 0.45 -1.02
N LYS A 456 -10.61 0.79 -1.25
CA LYS A 456 -11.16 2.11 -0.90
C LYS A 456 -11.17 2.33 0.60
N ASP A 457 -11.56 1.33 1.38
CA ASP A 457 -11.59 1.37 2.84
C ASP A 457 -10.18 1.62 3.42
N SER A 458 -9.15 0.99 2.83
CA SER A 458 -7.76 1.25 3.19
C SER A 458 -7.34 2.69 2.88
N GLN A 459 -7.76 3.23 1.72
CA GLN A 459 -7.49 4.61 1.34
C GLN A 459 -8.22 5.63 2.24
N LEU A 460 -9.48 5.37 2.60
CA LEU A 460 -10.28 6.20 3.50
C LEU A 460 -9.72 6.20 4.92
N ARG A 461 -9.33 5.03 5.46
CA ARG A 461 -8.65 4.92 6.75
C ARG A 461 -7.30 5.64 6.73
N ALA A 462 -6.50 5.45 5.68
CA ALA A 462 -5.23 6.17 5.55
C ALA A 462 -5.43 7.68 5.51
N ALA A 463 -6.41 8.18 4.75
CA ALA A 463 -6.75 9.61 4.71
C ALA A 463 -7.19 10.17 6.07
N GLN A 464 -7.98 9.42 6.86
CA GLN A 464 -8.35 9.83 8.21
C GLN A 464 -7.12 9.99 9.11
N ILE A 465 -6.25 8.98 9.13
CA ILE A 465 -5.05 8.96 9.98
C ILE A 465 -4.03 10.04 9.56
N LEU A 466 -3.80 10.22 8.26
CA LEU A 466 -2.89 11.27 7.74
C LEU A 466 -3.43 12.67 8.05
N GLY A 467 -4.73 12.89 7.87
CA GLY A 467 -5.39 14.15 8.23
C GLY A 467 -5.30 14.43 9.74
N ALA A 468 -5.51 13.41 10.58
CA ALA A 468 -5.38 13.53 12.04
C ALA A 468 -3.96 13.92 12.50
N ILE A 469 -2.91 13.46 11.80
CA ILE A 469 -1.52 13.90 12.07
C ILE A 469 -1.34 15.35 11.66
N ALA A 470 -1.78 15.74 10.46
CA ALA A 470 -1.58 17.10 9.95
C ALA A 470 -2.31 18.15 10.80
N GLU A 471 -3.55 17.86 11.18
CA GLU A 471 -4.39 18.69 12.05
C GLU A 471 -3.71 19.01 13.40
N ASP A 472 -3.06 18.01 14.01
CA ASP A 472 -2.44 18.10 15.34
C ASP A 472 -1.19 19.00 15.37
N TYR A 473 -0.60 19.29 14.21
CA TYR A 473 0.52 20.22 14.04
C TYR A 473 0.09 21.59 13.48
N GLU A 474 -0.86 21.63 12.55
CA GLU A 474 -1.38 22.88 11.97
C GLU A 474 -2.29 23.64 12.94
N HIS A 475 -3.04 22.93 13.80
CA HIS A 475 -3.93 23.49 14.81
C HIS A 475 -3.65 22.89 16.20
N PRO A 476 -2.52 23.27 16.86
CA PRO A 476 -2.14 22.73 18.16
C PRO A 476 -3.19 23.03 19.24
N SER A 477 -3.83 21.97 19.73
CA SER A 477 -4.73 21.99 20.89
C SER A 477 -3.95 21.63 22.16
N PRO A 478 -4.35 22.11 23.37
CA PRO A 478 -3.82 21.64 24.65
C PRO A 478 -4.28 20.19 24.97
N SER A 479 -3.92 19.25 24.09
CA SER A 479 -4.04 17.81 24.29
C SER A 479 -3.08 17.33 25.37
N ARG A 480 -3.46 16.25 26.07
CA ARG A 480 -2.53 15.49 26.93
C ARG A 480 -1.68 14.49 26.15
N VAL A 481 -2.06 14.19 24.91
CA VAL A 481 -1.31 13.30 24.03
C VAL A 481 -0.23 14.10 23.30
N GLU A 482 1.00 13.60 23.35
CA GLU A 482 2.14 14.15 22.61
C GLU A 482 1.90 14.05 21.09
N ARG A 483 2.28 15.08 20.32
CA ARG A 483 2.07 15.09 18.85
C ARG A 483 2.85 13.97 18.15
N PHE A 484 2.28 13.37 17.11
CA PHE A 484 2.75 12.09 16.54
C PHE A 484 4.26 11.96 16.27
N PHE A 485 4.87 12.92 15.55
CA PHE A 485 6.29 12.85 15.24
C PHE A 485 7.18 13.05 16.46
N ASN A 486 6.72 13.79 17.48
CA ASN A 486 7.44 13.94 18.75
C ASN A 486 7.44 12.61 19.52
N TYR A 487 6.28 11.96 19.62
CA TYR A 487 6.14 10.63 20.22
C TYR A 487 7.08 9.60 19.55
N GLY A 488 7.06 9.54 18.22
CA GLY A 488 7.95 8.64 17.46
C GLY A 488 9.43 8.93 17.69
N ARG A 489 9.84 10.22 17.67
CA ARG A 489 11.22 10.65 17.95
C ARG A 489 11.67 10.24 19.35
N ARG A 490 10.85 10.51 20.37
CA ARG A 490 11.18 10.26 21.78
C ARG A 490 11.30 8.77 22.07
N LEU A 491 10.35 7.96 21.57
CA LEU A 491 10.38 6.51 21.79
C LEU A 491 11.53 5.83 21.03
N LEU A 492 11.90 6.31 19.84
CA LEU A 492 13.09 5.80 19.15
C LEU A 492 14.40 6.28 19.81
N ALA A 493 14.45 7.48 20.38
CA ALA A 493 15.61 7.93 21.16
C ALA A 493 15.87 7.04 22.38
N ASP A 494 14.85 6.80 23.22
CA ASP A 494 14.92 5.87 24.37
C ASP A 494 15.46 4.48 23.96
N ARG A 495 14.86 3.91 22.90
CA ARG A 495 15.25 2.58 22.40
C ARG A 495 16.68 2.56 21.85
N TRP A 496 17.15 3.63 21.21
CA TRP A 496 18.52 3.71 20.71
C TRP A 496 19.55 3.97 21.83
N GLU A 497 19.22 4.80 22.82
CA GLU A 497 20.04 5.05 24.01
C GLU A 497 20.27 3.74 24.79
N ARG A 498 19.19 3.08 25.21
CA ARG A 498 19.22 1.83 25.98
C ARG A 498 19.93 0.67 25.24
N LEU A 499 19.81 0.61 23.91
CA LEU A 499 20.54 -0.37 23.11
C LEU A 499 22.03 -0.04 22.99
N ARG A 500 22.40 1.24 22.84
CA ARG A 500 23.81 1.67 22.83
C ARG A 500 24.49 1.36 24.17
N GLU A 501 23.83 1.63 25.30
CA GLU A 501 24.31 1.27 26.64
C GLU A 501 24.55 -0.25 26.79
N ALA A 502 23.62 -1.07 26.31
CA ALA A 502 23.75 -2.54 26.36
C ALA A 502 24.91 -3.06 25.50
N VAL A 503 25.12 -2.48 24.32
CA VAL A 503 26.25 -2.81 23.44
C VAL A 503 27.59 -2.34 24.02
N GLN A 504 27.66 -1.13 24.60
CA GLN A 504 28.86 -0.61 25.24
C GLN A 504 29.26 -1.39 26.51
N THR A 505 28.27 -1.81 27.31
CA THR A 505 28.46 -2.63 28.51
C THR A 505 29.04 -4.00 28.17
N THR A 506 28.46 -4.69 27.17
CA THR A 506 28.78 -6.09 26.84
C THR A 506 29.98 -6.24 25.91
N ARG A 507 30.30 -5.21 25.10
CA ARG A 507 31.37 -5.18 24.09
C ARG A 507 31.37 -6.34 23.08
N SER A 508 30.31 -7.14 23.09
CA SER A 508 30.13 -8.31 22.23
C SER A 508 29.66 -7.95 20.81
N PHE A 509 29.31 -6.67 20.63
CA PHE A 509 28.76 -6.13 19.39
C PHE A 509 29.28 -4.72 19.10
N SER A 510 29.02 -4.24 17.88
CA SER A 510 29.09 -2.82 17.53
C SER A 510 27.84 -2.38 16.74
N LEU A 511 27.63 -1.07 16.70
CA LEU A 511 26.52 -0.38 16.02
C LEU A 511 27.08 0.73 15.12
N PRO A 512 26.34 1.18 14.09
CA PRO A 512 26.73 2.36 13.32
C PRO A 512 26.60 3.63 14.18
N GLU A 513 27.56 4.54 14.04
CA GLU A 513 27.46 5.90 14.58
C GLU A 513 26.80 6.82 13.55
N PHE A 514 25.92 7.71 14.01
CA PHE A 514 25.22 8.67 13.15
C PHE A 514 25.52 10.10 13.61
N PRO A 515 26.17 10.94 12.79
CA PRO A 515 26.44 12.32 13.17
C PRO A 515 25.14 13.12 13.29
N PRO A 516 24.97 13.97 14.33
CA PRO A 516 23.80 14.84 14.46
C PRO A 516 23.64 15.77 13.25
N ALA A 517 22.41 15.92 12.76
CA ALA A 517 22.07 16.75 11.61
C ALA A 517 20.98 17.77 11.94
N TYR A 518 20.98 18.92 11.26
CA TYR A 518 19.95 19.94 11.45
C TYR A 518 18.63 19.51 10.81
N CYS A 519 17.58 19.37 11.62
CA CYS A 519 16.26 18.97 11.16
C CYS A 519 15.40 20.19 10.85
N LYS A 520 15.11 20.45 9.57
CA LYS A 520 14.27 21.57 9.13
C LYS A 520 12.84 21.51 9.69
N PHE A 521 12.31 20.31 9.92
CA PHE A 521 10.97 20.12 10.50
C PHE A 521 10.87 20.56 11.96
N THR A 522 11.93 20.37 12.77
CA THR A 522 11.91 20.73 14.20
C THR A 522 12.72 21.98 14.55
N GLY A 523 13.52 22.51 13.61
CA GLY A 523 14.27 23.75 13.77
C GLY A 523 15.56 23.64 14.58
N HIS A 524 16.01 22.42 14.91
CA HIS A 524 17.18 22.16 15.75
C HIS A 524 17.98 20.94 15.30
N MET A 525 19.19 20.77 15.85
CA MET A 525 20.00 19.56 15.67
C MET A 525 19.25 18.34 16.21
N SER A 526 19.47 17.19 15.57
CA SER A 526 18.90 15.91 15.93
C SER A 526 19.88 14.80 15.60
N GLU A 527 20.03 13.83 16.49
CA GLU A 527 20.56 12.53 16.10
C GLU A 527 19.60 11.81 15.15
N LEU A 528 20.16 10.82 14.45
CA LEU A 528 19.45 9.85 13.63
C LEU A 528 19.06 8.66 14.52
N HIS A 529 17.80 8.24 14.45
CA HIS A 529 17.32 7.06 15.19
C HIS A 529 16.60 6.10 14.23
N PRO A 530 17.34 5.37 13.36
CA PRO A 530 16.75 4.55 12.32
C PRO A 530 15.77 3.49 12.84
N ALA A 531 14.91 3.04 11.92
CA ALA A 531 13.93 1.98 12.18
C ALA A 531 14.53 0.60 12.51
N PHE A 532 15.85 0.44 12.32
CA PHE A 532 16.56 -0.81 12.53
C PHE A 532 17.94 -0.55 13.12
N ALA A 533 18.36 -1.39 14.06
CA ALA A 533 19.76 -1.49 14.44
C ALA A 533 20.48 -2.48 13.50
N TRP A 534 21.58 -2.03 12.90
CA TRP A 534 22.46 -2.86 12.07
C TRP A 534 23.63 -3.35 12.92
N LEU A 535 23.32 -4.36 13.73
CA LEU A 535 24.18 -4.87 14.80
C LEU A 535 25.22 -5.84 14.22
N LYS A 536 26.50 -5.60 14.52
CA LYS A 536 27.61 -6.51 14.17
C LYS A 536 28.02 -7.29 15.42
N CYS A 537 28.23 -8.60 15.31
CA CYS A 537 28.87 -9.41 16.35
C CYS A 537 30.41 -9.28 16.28
N GLU A 538 31.01 -8.82 17.38
CA GLU A 538 32.45 -8.59 17.51
C GLU A 538 33.19 -9.75 18.20
N LYS A 539 32.47 -10.61 18.93
CA LYS A 539 33.05 -11.79 19.59
C LYS A 539 33.78 -12.70 18.58
N GLU A 540 35.02 -13.06 18.85
CA GLU A 540 35.85 -13.86 17.91
C GLU A 540 35.21 -15.22 17.61
N ASP A 541 34.65 -15.89 18.61
CA ASP A 541 33.96 -17.19 18.52
C ASP A 541 32.61 -17.16 17.77
N VAL A 542 32.11 -15.98 17.41
CA VAL A 542 30.84 -15.80 16.70
C VAL A 542 31.08 -15.54 15.21
N GLU A 543 31.20 -16.60 14.42
CA GLU A 543 31.22 -16.48 12.95
C GLU A 543 29.90 -15.96 12.38
N ASP A 544 28.77 -16.53 12.84
CA ASP A 544 27.42 -16.24 12.36
C ASP A 544 26.58 -15.57 13.45
N CYS A 545 26.31 -14.28 13.24
CA CYS A 545 25.62 -13.43 14.22
C CYS A 545 24.12 -13.73 14.33
N GLU A 546 23.50 -14.20 13.24
CA GLU A 546 22.10 -14.62 13.24
C GLU A 546 21.93 -15.91 14.04
N GLN A 547 22.80 -16.91 13.80
CA GLN A 547 22.78 -18.17 14.55
C GLN A 547 23.10 -17.97 16.03
N PHE A 548 24.03 -17.05 16.35
CA PHE A 548 24.34 -16.72 17.74
C PHE A 548 23.15 -16.13 18.49
N LEU A 549 22.49 -15.10 17.93
CA LEU A 549 21.29 -14.51 18.55
C LEU A 549 20.11 -15.48 18.57
N ARG A 550 19.97 -16.36 17.58
CA ARG A 550 18.94 -17.41 17.55
C ARG A 550 19.12 -18.40 18.73
N ARG A 551 20.35 -18.70 19.16
CA ARG A 551 20.63 -19.50 20.38
C ARG A 551 20.21 -18.80 21.68
N LEU A 552 19.98 -17.49 21.64
CA LEU A 552 19.45 -16.67 22.75
C LEU A 552 17.95 -16.39 22.58
N ASN A 553 17.25 -17.18 21.75
CA ASN A 553 15.84 -17.02 21.40
C ASN A 553 15.50 -15.63 20.82
N ILE A 554 16.46 -14.96 20.16
CA ILE A 554 16.27 -13.70 19.43
C ILE A 554 16.37 -13.98 17.93
N ILE A 555 15.28 -13.80 17.18
CA ILE A 555 15.27 -13.95 15.72
C ILE A 555 15.54 -12.57 15.09
N THR A 556 16.46 -12.51 14.12
CA THR A 556 16.89 -11.28 13.45
C THR A 556 17.06 -11.51 11.95
N ARG A 557 17.17 -10.43 11.16
CA ARG A 557 17.37 -10.53 9.70
C ARG A 557 18.87 -10.66 9.38
N SER A 558 19.27 -11.83 8.88
CA SER A 558 20.63 -12.14 8.42
C SER A 558 21.22 -11.07 7.49
N GLY A 559 22.43 -10.57 7.80
CA GLY A 559 23.13 -9.59 6.98
C GLY A 559 23.64 -10.13 5.63
N LYS A 560 23.78 -11.45 5.52
CA LYS A 560 24.07 -12.19 4.28
C LYS A 560 23.17 -11.76 3.11
N ASN A 561 21.89 -11.55 3.41
CA ASN A 561 20.84 -11.32 2.41
C ASN A 561 20.79 -9.87 1.89
N SER A 562 21.66 -8.98 2.38
CA SER A 562 21.75 -7.56 1.98
C SER A 562 22.84 -7.28 0.93
N GLY A 563 23.30 -8.29 0.21
CA GLY A 563 24.26 -8.16 -0.91
C GLY A 563 25.72 -8.25 -0.51
N SER A 564 26.11 -7.61 0.60
CA SER A 564 27.50 -7.57 1.07
C SER A 564 28.02 -8.88 1.70
N GLY A 565 27.23 -9.96 1.75
CA GLY A 565 27.65 -11.25 2.34
C GLY A 565 27.94 -11.22 3.85
N LEU A 566 27.50 -10.18 4.57
CA LEU A 566 27.91 -9.86 5.93
C LEU A 566 27.33 -10.80 6.99
N ILE A 567 27.94 -11.98 7.13
CA ILE A 567 27.57 -13.05 8.09
C ILE A 567 27.68 -12.63 9.58
N ARG A 568 28.59 -11.71 9.90
CA ARG A 568 28.74 -11.13 11.25
C ARG A 568 27.76 -9.98 11.55
N TYR A 569 26.90 -9.59 10.61
CA TYR A 569 25.91 -8.52 10.81
C TYR A 569 24.47 -9.08 10.80
N VAL A 570 23.59 -8.43 11.57
CA VAL A 570 22.14 -8.64 11.54
C VAL A 570 21.40 -7.31 11.56
N ARG A 571 20.21 -7.29 10.97
CA ARG A 571 19.26 -6.18 11.11
C ARG A 571 18.20 -6.55 12.16
N VAL A 572 18.09 -5.74 13.20
CA VAL A 572 17.14 -5.87 14.31
C VAL A 572 16.05 -4.80 14.17
N SER A 573 14.77 -5.18 14.25
CA SER A 573 13.65 -4.23 14.31
C SER A 573 13.67 -3.39 15.58
N MET A 574 13.72 -2.07 15.44
CA MET A 574 13.53 -1.12 16.55
C MET A 574 12.04 -0.73 16.72
N LEU A 575 11.12 -1.34 15.96
CA LEU A 575 9.73 -0.89 15.82
C LEU A 575 8.67 -1.82 16.44
N ASP A 576 9.05 -2.95 17.03
CA ASP A 576 8.08 -3.88 17.64
C ASP A 576 7.59 -3.36 19.01
N THR A 577 6.80 -4.13 19.76
CA THR A 577 6.24 -3.69 21.06
C THR A 577 7.32 -3.44 22.12
N ASP A 578 7.00 -2.65 23.15
CA ASP A 578 7.95 -2.29 24.22
C ASP A 578 8.43 -3.54 24.99
N GLU A 579 7.55 -4.51 25.25
CA GLU A 579 7.90 -5.73 26.01
C GLU A 579 8.94 -6.60 25.26
N LYS A 580 8.84 -6.68 23.93
CA LYS A 580 9.82 -7.37 23.09
C LYS A 580 11.14 -6.63 23.04
N PHE A 581 11.10 -5.30 22.96
CA PHE A 581 12.31 -4.47 22.97
C PHE A 581 13.04 -4.57 24.32
N ASP A 582 12.31 -4.50 25.43
CA ASP A 582 12.84 -4.63 26.78
C ASP A 582 13.48 -6.01 27.00
N LEU A 583 12.81 -7.09 26.58
CA LEU A 583 13.36 -8.45 26.66
C LEU A 583 14.59 -8.65 25.75
N PHE A 584 14.62 -8.00 24.57
CA PHE A 584 15.80 -7.97 23.72
C PHE A 584 16.99 -7.28 24.41
N VAL A 585 16.80 -6.07 24.95
CA VAL A 585 17.87 -5.34 25.67
C VAL A 585 18.34 -6.12 26.90
N LYS A 586 17.41 -6.70 27.68
CA LYS A 586 17.72 -7.58 28.82
C LYS A 586 18.62 -8.75 28.40
N ARG A 587 18.34 -9.39 27.27
CA ARG A 587 19.14 -10.52 26.77
C ARG A 587 20.47 -10.12 26.16
N ILE A 588 20.56 -8.95 25.51
CA ILE A 588 21.87 -8.40 25.11
C ILE A 588 22.74 -8.20 26.34
N LEU A 589 22.22 -7.51 27.38
CA LEU A 589 22.92 -7.28 28.66
C LEU A 589 23.35 -8.56 29.40
N ALA A 590 22.70 -9.69 29.15
CA ALA A 590 23.05 -10.98 29.77
C ALA A 590 24.26 -11.68 29.11
N ILE A 591 24.71 -11.21 27.94
CA ILE A 591 25.84 -11.80 27.20
C ILE A 591 27.16 -11.44 27.88
N ARG A 592 28.03 -12.45 28.00
CA ARG A 592 29.38 -12.39 28.56
C ARG A 592 30.43 -12.75 27.49
#